data_AF-A0A2G9NGN3-F1
#
_entry.id   AF-A0A2G9NGN3-F1
#
_cell.length_a   1.000
_cell.length_b   1.000
_cell.length_c   1.000
_cell.angle_alpha   90.00
_cell.angle_beta   90.00
_cell.angle_gamma   90.00
#
_symmetry.space_group_name_H-M   'P 1'
#
loop_
_entity.id
_entity.type
_entity.pdbx_description
1 polymer ?
#
loop_
_entity_poly.entity_id
_entity_poly.type
_entity_poly.pdbx_seq_one_letter_code
_entity_poly.pdbx_strand_id
1 'polypeptide(L)'
;SPEDSATTTNNLVRFFYGATDNYEANNCSLTKKGVLIGNKGINEDNNSNYFIYTLENGQYTWSITCYDKAGNSNSTSTRSLTINGILEAQPEPSNTSTGSGGSGGSGGSPGESGTTEEEEVPRQVAAYTATDNEMESGYNIVLGASDELSFKIYKGGTGKEVLLTMYALGTHTARMTLEGSKGKGTYTMTEGENKNFSLEYSNDDLWVLLNDINAGKADMTLRVLQTEKGTSETSPTTGKVVEEVNQANEGQNGQEVNSEGQNISGAAVGGSSTGYIIAIIIVLGVVLGYFIIRRMRKDVKGLGIIGTGKKKEVVNGKAKDQLDKILDKIDKK
;
A
#
# COMPACT_ATOMS: atom_id res chain seq x y z
N SER A 1 17.01 -11.53 9.36
CA SER A 1 16.43 -11.05 10.62
C SER A 1 15.10 -11.77 10.83
N PRO A 2 14.70 -12.16 12.06
CA PRO A 2 15.46 -12.05 13.30
C PRO A 2 16.82 -12.78 13.23
N GLU A 3 17.68 -12.54 14.21
CA GLU A 3 18.91 -13.35 14.37
C GLU A 3 18.56 -14.73 14.94
N ASP A 4 19.51 -15.66 14.86
CA ASP A 4 19.31 -16.97 15.46
C ASP A 4 19.21 -16.84 17.00
N SER A 5 18.29 -17.59 17.59
CA SER A 5 17.95 -17.55 19.03
C SER A 5 17.43 -16.20 19.53
N ALA A 6 16.88 -15.36 18.64
CA ALA A 6 16.27 -14.09 19.04
C ALA A 6 15.08 -14.31 20.00
N THR A 7 14.90 -13.39 20.94
CA THR A 7 13.73 -13.34 21.84
C THR A 7 13.05 -11.99 21.68
N THR A 8 11.73 -11.98 21.52
CA THR A 8 10.94 -10.74 21.38
C THR A 8 9.63 -10.84 22.15
N THR A 9 9.16 -9.71 22.66
CA THR A 9 7.81 -9.57 23.24
C THR A 9 6.77 -9.17 22.19
N ASN A 10 7.22 -8.81 20.97
CA ASN A 10 6.35 -8.48 19.86
C ASN A 10 5.92 -9.78 19.16
N ASN A 11 4.62 -10.05 19.17
CA ASN A 11 4.00 -11.16 18.46
C ASN A 11 4.03 -10.97 16.94
N LEU A 12 4.18 -9.75 16.43
CA LEU A 12 4.36 -9.50 15.00
C LEU A 12 5.83 -9.55 14.61
N VAL A 13 6.19 -10.55 13.81
CA VAL A 13 7.58 -10.83 13.45
C VAL A 13 7.81 -10.56 11.98
N ARG A 14 8.82 -9.73 11.67
CA ARG A 14 9.33 -9.51 10.32
C ARG A 14 10.53 -10.43 10.05
N PHE A 15 10.36 -11.38 9.13
CA PHE A 15 11.41 -12.26 8.62
C PHE A 15 12.07 -11.63 7.39
N PHE A 16 13.14 -10.88 7.59
CA PHE A 16 13.92 -10.25 6.54
C PHE A 16 15.02 -11.19 6.02
N TYR A 17 15.20 -11.23 4.70
CA TYR A 17 16.19 -12.07 4.04
C TYR A 17 16.81 -11.37 2.83
N GLY A 18 18.06 -11.73 2.54
CA GLY A 18 18.71 -11.38 1.28
C GLY A 18 18.81 -12.62 0.39
N ALA A 19 18.50 -12.45 -0.89
CA ALA A 19 18.72 -13.44 -1.93
C ALA A 19 19.66 -12.85 -2.98
N THR A 20 20.77 -13.52 -3.25
CA THR A 20 21.71 -13.14 -4.30
C THR A 20 21.73 -14.24 -5.34
N ASP A 21 21.48 -13.87 -6.59
CA ASP A 21 21.45 -14.79 -7.73
C ASP A 21 22.04 -14.05 -8.94
N ASN A 22 22.77 -14.78 -9.79
CA ASN A 22 23.32 -14.27 -11.03
C ASN A 22 22.33 -14.30 -12.21
N TYR A 23 21.18 -14.96 -12.07
CA TYR A 23 20.15 -15.11 -13.11
C TYR A 23 18.72 -14.77 -12.66
N GLU A 24 18.59 -13.87 -11.66
CA GLU A 24 17.33 -13.47 -11.03
C GLU A 24 16.63 -14.60 -10.26
N ALA A 25 16.70 -14.52 -8.94
CA ALA A 25 15.91 -15.39 -8.09
C ALA A 25 14.42 -15.09 -8.30
N ASN A 26 13.59 -16.14 -8.37
CA ASN A 26 12.19 -16.04 -8.77
C ASN A 26 11.28 -15.83 -7.56
N ASN A 27 11.36 -16.75 -6.59
CA ASN A 27 10.51 -16.72 -5.41
C ASN A 27 11.20 -17.33 -4.19
N CYS A 28 10.88 -16.82 -3.01
CA CYS A 28 11.29 -17.41 -1.74
C CYS A 28 10.10 -17.89 -0.94
N SER A 29 10.31 -18.92 -0.14
CA SER A 29 9.37 -19.49 0.79
C SER A 29 9.88 -19.38 2.22
N LEU A 30 8.97 -19.08 3.16
CA LEU A 30 9.24 -19.12 4.59
C LEU A 30 8.68 -20.43 5.15
N THR A 31 9.52 -21.16 5.89
CA THR A 31 9.10 -22.33 6.67
C THR A 31 9.15 -22.01 8.16
N LYS A 32 8.18 -22.52 8.93
CA LYS A 32 8.09 -22.43 10.38
C LYS A 32 7.87 -23.83 10.95
N LYS A 33 8.76 -24.29 11.84
CA LYS A 33 8.77 -25.66 12.38
C LYS A 33 8.73 -26.73 11.27
N GLY A 34 9.44 -26.47 10.18
CA GLY A 34 9.47 -27.34 8.99
C GLY A 34 8.25 -27.24 8.07
N VAL A 35 7.23 -26.46 8.42
CA VAL A 35 6.01 -26.29 7.61
C VAL A 35 6.10 -25.02 6.79
N LEU A 36 5.81 -25.11 5.49
CA LEU A 36 5.69 -23.95 4.61
C LEU A 36 4.53 -23.05 5.08
N ILE A 37 4.82 -21.79 5.35
CA ILE A 37 3.80 -20.82 5.78
C ILE A 37 3.63 -19.63 4.84
N GLY A 38 4.58 -19.38 3.94
CA GLY A 38 4.46 -18.30 2.96
C GLY A 38 5.38 -18.46 1.75
N ASN A 39 5.00 -17.79 0.65
CA ASN A 39 5.80 -17.67 -0.58
C ASN A 39 5.70 -16.23 -1.10
N LYS A 40 6.79 -15.66 -1.59
CA LYS A 40 6.85 -14.28 -2.12
C LYS A 40 7.85 -14.20 -3.26
N GLY A 41 7.53 -13.42 -4.29
CA GLY A 41 8.50 -13.00 -5.31
C GLY A 41 9.65 -12.18 -4.71
N ILE A 42 10.76 -12.10 -5.42
CA ILE A 42 11.98 -11.44 -4.96
C ILE A 42 12.14 -10.09 -5.65
N ASN A 43 12.47 -9.06 -4.88
CA ASN A 43 12.90 -7.77 -5.41
C ASN A 43 14.43 -7.73 -5.47
N GLU A 44 14.98 -7.25 -6.59
CA GLU A 44 16.43 -7.19 -6.87
C GLU A 44 17.21 -6.29 -5.89
N ASP A 45 16.52 -5.34 -5.24
CA ASP A 45 17.13 -4.40 -4.31
C ASP A 45 17.48 -5.01 -2.95
N ASN A 46 17.04 -6.25 -2.68
CA ASN A 46 17.15 -6.99 -1.41
C ASN A 46 16.62 -6.27 -0.15
N ASN A 47 16.33 -4.99 -0.21
CA ASN A 47 15.80 -4.17 0.88
C ASN A 47 14.30 -4.40 1.11
N SER A 48 13.62 -5.01 0.15
CA SER A 48 12.17 -5.23 0.18
C SER A 48 11.77 -6.70 0.39
N ASN A 49 12.75 -7.56 0.67
CA ASN A 49 12.60 -9.01 0.78
C ASN A 49 12.34 -9.42 2.24
N TYR A 50 11.06 -9.49 2.58
CA TYR A 50 10.63 -9.90 3.92
C TYR A 50 9.24 -10.56 3.91
N PHE A 51 9.00 -11.37 4.95
CA PHE A 51 7.69 -11.85 5.36
C PHE A 51 7.28 -11.25 6.69
N ILE A 52 5.99 -11.12 6.95
CA ILE A 52 5.46 -10.64 8.22
C ILE A 52 4.38 -11.62 8.69
N TYR A 53 4.54 -12.12 9.91
CA TYR A 53 3.57 -13.02 10.53
C TYR A 53 3.34 -12.65 11.99
N THR A 54 2.08 -12.71 12.41
CA THR A 54 1.74 -12.72 13.84
C THR A 54 1.92 -14.14 14.38
N LEU A 55 2.76 -14.29 15.40
CA LEU A 55 3.04 -15.52 16.10
C LEU A 55 2.58 -15.41 17.54
N GLU A 56 1.92 -16.45 18.02
CA GLU A 56 1.59 -16.56 19.45
C GLU A 56 2.86 -16.70 20.30
N ASN A 57 2.68 -16.67 21.62
CA ASN A 57 3.79 -16.96 22.52
C ASN A 57 4.30 -18.38 22.32
N GLY A 58 5.62 -18.53 22.33
CA GLY A 58 6.26 -19.82 22.22
C GLY A 58 7.58 -19.78 21.48
N GLN A 59 8.16 -20.95 21.28
CA GLN A 59 9.41 -21.14 20.56
C GLN A 59 9.13 -21.68 19.16
N TYR A 60 9.82 -21.11 18.18
CA TYR A 60 9.69 -21.43 16.76
C TYR A 60 11.05 -21.62 16.14
N THR A 61 11.13 -22.54 15.17
CA THR A 61 12.25 -22.59 14.22
C THR A 61 11.77 -22.10 12.87
N TRP A 62 12.62 -21.42 12.12
CA TRP A 62 12.28 -20.89 10.81
C TRP A 62 13.47 -20.92 9.85
N SER A 63 13.18 -21.03 8.55
CA SER A 63 14.19 -20.91 7.50
C SER A 63 13.53 -20.38 6.23
N ILE A 64 14.34 -19.82 5.33
CA ILE A 64 13.88 -19.31 4.04
C ILE A 64 14.56 -20.07 2.92
N THR A 65 13.77 -20.51 1.95
CA THR A 65 14.24 -21.21 0.76
C THR A 65 13.90 -20.39 -0.47
N CYS A 66 14.88 -20.03 -1.28
CA CYS A 66 14.66 -19.30 -2.52
C CYS A 66 14.89 -20.20 -3.72
N TYR A 67 14.07 -20.03 -4.74
CA TYR A 67 14.13 -20.76 -6.01
C TYR A 67 14.38 -19.77 -7.15
N ASP A 68 15.19 -20.18 -8.12
CA ASP A 68 15.38 -19.45 -9.36
C ASP A 68 14.38 -19.89 -10.44
N LYS A 69 14.44 -19.27 -11.62
CA LYS A 69 13.58 -19.62 -12.76
C LYS A 69 13.92 -20.98 -13.38
N ALA A 70 15.14 -21.49 -13.15
CA ALA A 70 15.59 -22.80 -13.62
C ALA A 70 15.22 -23.95 -12.66
N GLY A 71 14.64 -23.62 -11.50
CA GLY A 71 14.24 -24.58 -10.47
C GLY A 71 15.36 -24.93 -9.48
N ASN A 72 16.52 -24.28 -9.53
CA ASN A 72 17.52 -24.42 -8.49
C ASN A 72 17.03 -23.75 -7.21
N SER A 73 17.47 -24.26 -6.06
CA SER A 73 17.08 -23.70 -4.77
C SER A 73 18.24 -23.63 -3.80
N ASN A 74 18.16 -22.66 -2.89
CA ASN A 74 19.06 -22.55 -1.77
C ASN A 74 18.29 -22.13 -0.52
N SER A 75 18.68 -22.66 0.63
CA SER A 75 18.03 -22.43 1.91
C SER A 75 18.97 -21.75 2.89
N THR A 76 18.44 -20.83 3.68
CA THR A 76 19.16 -20.30 4.84
C THR A 76 19.38 -21.41 5.87
N SER A 77 20.30 -21.18 6.80
CA SER A 77 20.32 -21.96 8.04
C SER A 77 18.98 -21.85 8.77
N THR A 78 18.59 -22.92 9.45
CA THR A 78 17.45 -22.91 10.37
C THR A 78 17.79 -22.06 11.58
N ARG A 79 16.92 -21.12 11.92
CA ARG A 79 17.07 -20.19 13.04
C ARG A 79 15.96 -20.39 14.07
N SER A 80 16.28 -20.16 15.33
CA SER A 80 15.34 -20.21 16.45
C SER A 80 14.83 -18.82 16.82
N LEU A 81 13.58 -18.74 17.25
CA LEU A 81 12.92 -17.51 17.67
C LEU A 81 11.98 -17.80 18.85
N THR A 82 12.05 -16.99 19.90
CA THR A 82 11.16 -17.08 21.08
C THR A 82 10.27 -15.83 21.15
N ILE A 83 8.96 -16.03 21.26
CA ILE A 83 7.96 -14.99 21.46
C ILE A 83 7.45 -15.07 22.90
N ASN A 84 7.69 -14.02 23.68
CA ASN A 84 7.25 -13.87 25.07
C ASN A 84 6.44 -12.57 25.22
N GLY A 85 5.41 -12.41 24.40
CA GLY A 85 4.52 -11.26 24.47
C GLY A 85 3.50 -11.37 25.59
N ILE A 86 3.09 -10.25 26.15
CA ILE A 86 1.86 -10.18 26.94
C ILE A 86 0.73 -10.05 25.92
N LEU A 87 -0.13 -11.06 25.79
CA LEU A 87 -1.39 -10.88 25.09
C LEU A 87 -2.14 -9.80 25.88
N GLU A 88 -2.31 -8.62 25.29
CA GLU A 88 -3.21 -7.62 25.87
C GLU A 88 -4.58 -8.28 25.98
N ALA A 89 -4.96 -8.64 27.21
CA ALA A 89 -6.27 -9.18 27.50
C ALA A 89 -7.29 -8.19 26.92
N GLN A 90 -8.12 -8.67 26.00
CA GLN A 90 -9.27 -7.91 25.54
C GLN A 90 -10.04 -7.42 26.78
N PRO A 91 -10.39 -6.13 26.88
CA PRO A 91 -11.22 -5.68 27.99
C PRO A 91 -12.54 -6.46 27.90
N GLU A 92 -12.76 -7.34 28.88
CA GLU A 92 -14.04 -8.02 29.05
C GLU A 92 -15.15 -6.97 29.13
N PRO A 93 -16.27 -7.13 28.41
CA PRO A 93 -17.37 -6.19 28.48
C PRO A 93 -17.90 -6.13 29.91
N SER A 94 -17.81 -4.96 30.53
CA SER A 94 -18.41 -4.67 31.83
C SER A 94 -19.93 -4.78 31.70
N ASN A 95 -20.47 -5.93 32.08
CA ASN A 95 -21.90 -6.18 32.13
C ASN A 95 -22.50 -5.33 33.26
N THR A 96 -22.97 -4.14 32.90
CA THR A 96 -23.67 -3.24 33.83
C THR A 96 -25.12 -3.72 33.94
N SER A 97 -25.35 -4.64 34.86
CA SER A 97 -26.69 -5.08 35.26
C SER A 97 -27.33 -4.00 36.13
N THR A 98 -28.17 -3.15 35.52
CA THR A 98 -29.18 -2.36 36.24
C THR A 98 -30.25 -3.28 36.82
N GLY A 99 -30.20 -3.50 38.13
CA GLY A 99 -31.26 -4.12 38.93
C GLY A 99 -31.60 -3.24 40.13
N SER A 100 -32.72 -2.52 40.01
CA SER A 100 -33.29 -1.66 41.05
C SER A 100 -33.72 -2.44 42.30
N GLY A 101 -33.51 -1.87 43.50
CA GLY A 101 -34.17 -2.35 44.72
C GLY A 101 -33.73 -1.69 46.04
N GLY A 102 -34.49 -0.67 46.49
CA GLY A 102 -35.00 -0.60 47.87
C GLY A 102 -34.12 -0.08 49.03
N SER A 103 -34.35 1.20 49.40
CA SER A 103 -34.60 1.75 50.74
C SER A 103 -33.75 1.37 51.97
N GLY A 104 -33.14 2.40 52.59
CA GLY A 104 -33.18 2.59 54.06
C GLY A 104 -31.91 3.08 54.75
N GLY A 105 -31.99 4.20 55.48
CA GLY A 105 -31.21 4.40 56.71
C GLY A 105 -30.23 5.57 56.75
N SER A 106 -30.52 6.52 57.65
CA SER A 106 -29.84 7.78 57.95
C SER A 106 -28.51 7.66 58.71
N GLY A 107 -27.62 8.64 58.52
CA GLY A 107 -26.81 9.20 59.61
C GLY A 107 -25.29 9.39 59.36
N GLY A 108 -24.84 10.65 59.28
CA GLY A 108 -23.61 11.07 59.98
C GLY A 108 -22.39 11.55 59.16
N SER A 109 -22.22 12.88 59.17
CA SER A 109 -20.96 13.66 59.19
C SER A 109 -20.11 13.90 57.93
N PRO A 110 -19.44 15.09 57.84
CA PRO A 110 -18.88 15.62 56.62
C PRO A 110 -17.40 15.20 56.45
N GLY A 111 -17.11 14.54 55.34
CA GLY A 111 -15.76 14.26 54.87
C GLY A 111 -15.54 14.98 53.55
N GLU A 112 -14.92 16.15 53.66
CA GLU A 112 -14.32 16.90 52.58
C GLU A 112 -13.36 16.00 51.80
N SER A 113 -13.74 15.61 50.59
CA SER A 113 -12.87 14.93 49.64
C SER A 113 -13.18 15.49 48.27
N GLY A 114 -12.37 16.47 47.86
CA GLY A 114 -12.45 17.11 46.57
C GLY A 114 -12.35 16.07 45.45
N THR A 115 -13.46 15.85 44.78
CA THR A 115 -13.47 15.27 43.44
C THR A 115 -12.97 16.35 42.50
N THR A 116 -11.70 16.27 42.11
CA THR A 116 -11.25 16.87 40.86
C THR A 116 -12.01 16.16 39.74
N GLU A 117 -13.12 16.77 39.32
CA GLU A 117 -13.65 16.56 37.99
C GLU A 117 -12.53 16.96 37.02
N GLU A 118 -11.85 15.96 36.44
CA GLU A 118 -11.03 16.19 35.27
C GLU A 118 -11.97 16.72 34.17
N GLU A 119 -11.90 18.03 33.98
CA GLU A 119 -12.52 18.73 32.86
C GLU A 119 -12.04 18.05 31.58
N GLU A 120 -12.92 17.27 30.92
CA GLU A 120 -12.67 16.70 29.61
C GLU A 120 -12.41 17.86 28.64
N VAL A 121 -11.14 18.19 28.43
CA VAL A 121 -10.72 19.16 27.44
C VAL A 121 -11.23 18.65 26.09
N PRO A 122 -12.12 19.38 25.40
CA PRO A 122 -12.69 18.90 24.15
C PRO A 122 -11.57 18.65 23.14
N ARG A 123 -11.41 17.38 22.74
CA ARG A 123 -10.45 16.94 21.74
C ARG A 123 -10.70 17.73 20.44
N GLN A 124 -9.76 18.59 20.07
CA GLN A 124 -9.80 19.26 18.76
C GLN A 124 -9.49 18.23 17.67
N VAL A 125 -10.54 17.68 17.07
CA VAL A 125 -10.43 16.87 15.85
C VAL A 125 -10.10 17.82 14.71
N ALA A 126 -8.91 17.69 14.13
CA ALA A 126 -8.58 18.40 12.91
C ALA A 126 -9.45 17.84 11.77
N ALA A 127 -10.48 18.59 11.36
CA ALA A 127 -11.36 18.21 10.27
C ALA A 127 -10.64 18.45 8.92
N TYR A 128 -10.28 17.39 8.21
CA TYR A 128 -9.70 17.48 6.87
C TYR A 128 -10.74 17.04 5.83
N THR A 129 -11.16 17.95 4.96
CA THR A 129 -12.10 17.60 3.88
C THR A 129 -11.31 17.29 2.61
N ALA A 130 -11.21 16.01 2.24
CA ALA A 130 -10.69 15.61 0.93
C ALA A 130 -11.77 15.85 -0.16
N THR A 131 -11.35 16.34 -1.32
CA THR A 131 -12.22 16.49 -2.51
C THR A 131 -12.31 15.19 -3.31
N ASP A 132 -13.32 15.05 -4.17
CA ASP A 132 -13.49 13.86 -5.02
C ASP A 132 -12.26 13.60 -5.91
N ASN A 133 -11.71 14.65 -6.51
CA ASN A 133 -10.52 14.54 -7.36
C ASN A 133 -9.28 14.05 -6.58
N GLU A 134 -9.14 14.49 -5.33
CA GLU A 134 -8.07 14.02 -4.45
C GLU A 134 -8.26 12.55 -4.06
N MET A 135 -9.50 12.14 -3.80
CA MET A 135 -9.81 10.74 -3.47
C MET A 135 -9.70 9.80 -4.69
N GLU A 136 -9.87 10.29 -5.91
CA GLU A 136 -9.64 9.50 -7.13
C GLU A 136 -8.15 9.35 -7.47
N SER A 137 -7.35 10.39 -7.22
CA SER A 137 -5.91 10.42 -7.53
C SER A 137 -5.01 9.86 -6.43
N GLY A 138 -5.52 9.77 -5.20
CA GLY A 138 -4.79 9.31 -4.02
C GLY A 138 -4.51 10.47 -3.07
N TYR A 139 -5.20 10.51 -1.95
CA TYR A 139 -5.09 11.52 -0.92
C TYR A 139 -4.08 11.08 0.14
N ASN A 140 -2.94 11.77 0.24
CA ASN A 140 -1.88 11.45 1.19
C ASN A 140 -2.12 12.19 2.52
N ILE A 141 -2.02 11.47 3.62
CA ILE A 141 -2.28 11.96 4.97
C ILE A 141 -1.17 11.48 5.92
N VAL A 142 -0.98 12.23 7.00
CA VAL A 142 -0.06 11.84 8.08
C VAL A 142 -0.80 11.89 9.40
N LEU A 143 -0.91 10.75 10.08
CA LEU A 143 -1.66 10.61 11.33
C LEU A 143 -0.75 10.12 12.47
N GLY A 144 -0.84 10.75 13.63
CA GLY A 144 -0.30 10.26 14.89
C GLY A 144 -1.23 9.24 15.56
N ALA A 145 -0.75 8.59 16.62
CA ALA A 145 -1.61 7.78 17.46
C ALA A 145 -2.66 8.68 18.14
N SER A 146 -3.90 8.18 18.24
CA SER A 146 -5.09 8.91 18.70
C SER A 146 -5.61 10.01 17.78
N ASP A 147 -5.02 10.22 16.60
CA ASP A 147 -5.56 11.16 15.62
C ASP A 147 -6.82 10.59 14.95
N GLU A 148 -7.72 11.50 14.59
CA GLU A 148 -8.96 11.21 13.88
C GLU A 148 -9.03 12.03 12.60
N LEU A 149 -9.51 11.40 11.54
CA LEU A 149 -9.69 11.98 10.22
C LEU A 149 -11.12 11.72 9.77
N SER A 150 -11.95 12.76 9.78
CA SER A 150 -13.26 12.73 9.12
C SER A 150 -13.12 13.30 7.71
N PHE A 151 -13.61 12.58 6.70
CA PHE A 151 -13.66 13.03 5.31
C PHE A 151 -14.98 12.61 4.65
N LYS A 152 -15.35 13.28 3.55
CA LYS A 152 -16.58 12.97 2.80
C LYS A 152 -16.24 12.29 1.49
N ILE A 153 -16.91 11.19 1.20
CA ILE A 153 -16.90 10.54 -0.11
C ILE A 153 -18.20 10.90 -0.82
N TYR A 154 -18.13 11.57 -1.98
CA TYR A 154 -19.32 11.92 -2.73
C TYR A 154 -19.66 10.85 -3.76
N LYS A 155 -20.94 10.49 -3.82
CA LYS A 155 -21.49 9.64 -4.89
C LYS A 155 -22.85 10.17 -5.33
N GLY A 156 -22.99 10.43 -6.62
CA GLY A 156 -24.23 11.00 -7.18
C GLY A 156 -24.62 12.35 -6.55
N GLY A 157 -23.64 13.19 -6.22
CA GLY A 157 -23.86 14.50 -5.60
C GLY A 157 -24.17 14.49 -4.10
N THR A 158 -24.24 13.31 -3.46
CA THR A 158 -24.42 13.19 -2.00
C THR A 158 -23.09 12.79 -1.35
N GLY A 159 -22.60 13.64 -0.44
CA GLY A 159 -21.43 13.34 0.39
C GLY A 159 -21.81 12.52 1.61
N LYS A 160 -21.11 11.41 1.85
CA LYS A 160 -21.22 10.61 3.08
C LYS A 160 -19.91 10.69 3.85
N GLU A 161 -20.04 10.90 5.15
CA GLU A 161 -18.91 11.04 6.07
C GLU A 161 -18.33 9.66 6.42
N VAL A 162 -17.00 9.58 6.41
CA VAL A 162 -16.20 8.42 6.82
C VAL A 162 -15.22 8.92 7.87
N LEU A 163 -15.14 8.22 8.99
CA LEU A 163 -14.24 8.54 10.08
C LEU A 163 -13.15 7.47 10.17
N LEU A 164 -11.90 7.86 9.97
CA LEU A 164 -10.73 7.05 10.21
C LEU A 164 -10.12 7.46 11.53
N THR A 165 -10.01 6.52 12.47
CA THR A 165 -9.37 6.76 13.78
C THR A 165 -8.10 5.95 13.88
N MET A 166 -6.98 6.61 14.15
CA MET A 166 -5.69 5.95 14.38
C MET A 166 -5.57 5.59 15.86
N TYR A 167 -5.77 4.31 16.22
CA TYR A 167 -5.76 3.87 17.61
C TYR A 167 -4.34 3.81 18.19
N ALA A 168 -3.42 3.16 17.48
CA ALA A 168 -2.05 2.97 17.96
C ALA A 168 -1.06 2.85 16.79
N LEU A 169 0.16 3.33 17.01
CA LEU A 169 1.28 3.21 16.09
C LEU A 169 2.40 2.40 16.74
N GLY A 170 2.78 1.30 16.10
CA GLY A 170 4.01 0.57 16.37
C GLY A 170 5.17 1.12 15.53
N THR A 171 6.29 0.41 15.53
CA THR A 171 7.46 0.81 14.73
C THR A 171 7.24 0.66 13.22
N HIS A 172 6.34 -0.25 12.80
CA HIS A 172 6.00 -0.53 11.40
C HIS A 172 4.53 -0.91 11.21
N THR A 173 3.69 -0.74 12.23
CA THR A 173 2.27 -1.07 12.15
C THR A 173 1.40 0.07 12.63
N ALA A 174 0.23 0.18 12.01
CA ALA A 174 -0.83 1.07 12.42
C ALA A 174 -2.06 0.24 12.78
N ARG A 175 -2.64 0.47 13.96
CA ARG A 175 -3.97 -0.02 14.33
C ARG A 175 -4.95 1.12 14.13
N MET A 176 -5.95 0.92 13.30
CA MET A 176 -6.95 1.94 12.97
C MET A 176 -8.36 1.35 12.94
N THR A 177 -9.38 2.20 13.05
CA THR A 177 -10.78 1.86 12.74
C THR A 177 -11.25 2.72 11.57
N LEU A 178 -12.26 2.23 10.85
CA LEU A 178 -12.87 2.95 9.74
C LEU A 178 -14.40 2.87 9.90
N GLU A 179 -15.02 3.97 10.31
CA GLU A 179 -16.48 4.07 10.38
C GLU A 179 -17.04 4.52 9.03
N GLY A 180 -18.07 3.84 8.55
CA GLY A 180 -18.62 4.01 7.19
C GLY A 180 -18.25 2.87 6.23
N SER A 181 -17.47 1.87 6.66
CA SER A 181 -17.25 0.61 5.95
C SER A 181 -18.16 -0.53 6.45
N LYS A 182 -18.52 -1.46 5.55
CA LYS A 182 -19.36 -2.65 5.84
C LYS A 182 -18.74 -3.57 6.89
N GLY A 183 -17.42 -3.58 6.99
CA GLY A 183 -16.71 -4.19 8.10
C GLY A 183 -16.59 -3.20 9.24
N LYS A 184 -17.07 -3.58 10.42
CA LYS A 184 -16.79 -2.85 11.67
C LYS A 184 -15.66 -3.57 12.39
N GLY A 185 -14.68 -2.83 12.90
CA GLY A 185 -13.61 -3.39 13.71
C GLY A 185 -12.32 -2.61 13.63
N THR A 186 -11.33 -3.10 14.38
CA THR A 186 -9.96 -2.60 14.34
C THR A 186 -9.17 -3.34 13.27
N TYR A 187 -8.50 -2.58 12.41
CA TYR A 187 -7.63 -3.07 11.37
C TYR A 187 -6.19 -2.80 11.77
N THR A 188 -5.38 -3.85 11.75
CA THR A 188 -3.93 -3.69 11.79
C THR A 188 -3.42 -3.68 10.37
N MET A 189 -2.68 -2.63 10.01
CA MET A 189 -1.96 -2.51 8.76
C MET A 189 -0.47 -2.45 9.05
N THR A 190 0.31 -3.06 8.17
CA THR A 190 1.77 -3.01 8.22
C THR A 190 2.30 -2.05 7.16
N GLU A 191 3.45 -1.44 7.41
CA GLU A 191 4.12 -0.58 6.43
C GLU A 191 4.28 -1.29 5.07
N GLY A 192 3.85 -0.61 4.01
CA GLY A 192 3.74 -1.12 2.63
C GLY A 192 2.46 -1.93 2.34
N GLU A 193 1.65 -2.26 3.33
CA GLU A 193 0.39 -2.99 3.16
C GLU A 193 -0.72 -2.04 2.66
N ASN A 194 -1.54 -2.55 1.75
CA ASN A 194 -2.79 -1.91 1.39
C ASN A 194 -4.01 -2.80 1.67
N LYS A 195 -5.16 -2.18 1.91
CA LYS A 195 -6.44 -2.86 2.13
C LYS A 195 -7.58 -2.12 1.44
N ASN A 196 -8.54 -2.91 0.95
CA ASN A 196 -9.80 -2.41 0.42
C ASN A 196 -10.88 -2.53 1.49
N PHE A 197 -11.62 -1.46 1.69
CA PHE A 197 -12.74 -1.37 2.62
C PHE A 197 -14.02 -1.09 1.83
N SER A 198 -14.89 -2.09 1.72
CA SER A 198 -16.20 -1.87 1.08
C SER A 198 -17.04 -0.91 1.89
N LEU A 199 -17.51 0.16 1.25
CA LEU A 199 -18.27 1.22 1.89
C LEU A 199 -19.72 0.79 2.15
N GLU A 200 -20.33 1.24 3.26
CA GLU A 200 -21.71 0.88 3.62
C GLU A 200 -22.75 1.42 2.63
N TYR A 201 -22.50 2.62 2.12
CA TYR A 201 -23.43 3.39 1.29
C TYR A 201 -23.12 3.32 -0.21
N SER A 202 -22.12 2.52 -0.62
CA SER A 202 -21.78 2.37 -2.03
C SER A 202 -21.30 0.95 -2.37
N ASN A 203 -21.15 0.68 -3.67
CA ASN A 203 -20.51 -0.51 -4.21
C ASN A 203 -19.02 -0.28 -4.51
N ASP A 204 -18.48 0.86 -4.09
CA ASP A 204 -17.08 1.22 -4.27
C ASP A 204 -16.32 0.78 -3.02
N ASP A 205 -15.02 0.53 -3.21
CA ASP A 205 -14.11 0.24 -2.11
C ASP A 205 -13.24 1.47 -1.82
N LEU A 206 -12.98 1.73 -0.55
CA LEU A 206 -11.89 2.61 -0.14
C LEU A 206 -10.61 1.80 -0.06
N TRP A 207 -9.68 2.06 -0.96
CA TRP A 207 -8.32 1.55 -0.90
C TRP A 207 -7.49 2.43 0.05
N VAL A 208 -6.81 1.80 1.00
CA VAL A 208 -5.94 2.46 1.97
C VAL A 208 -4.58 1.79 1.91
N LEU A 209 -3.51 2.57 1.80
CA LEU A 209 -2.12 2.13 1.86
C LEU A 209 -1.43 2.80 3.05
N LEU A 210 -0.73 2.02 3.86
CA LEU A 210 0.19 2.52 4.87
C LEU A 210 1.58 2.63 4.24
N ASN A 211 2.03 3.83 3.90
CA ASN A 211 3.29 4.06 3.17
C ASN A 211 4.51 3.84 4.07
N ASP A 212 4.57 4.55 5.19
CA ASP A 212 5.69 4.59 6.12
C ASP A 212 5.17 4.88 7.54
N ILE A 213 5.94 4.49 8.57
CA ILE A 213 5.75 4.99 9.93
C ILE A 213 7.06 5.60 10.41
N ASN A 214 7.05 6.91 10.59
CA ASN A 214 8.23 7.66 10.97
C ASN A 214 7.93 8.60 12.13
N ALA A 215 8.79 8.57 13.16
CA ALA A 215 8.69 9.44 14.33
C ALA A 215 7.30 9.44 15.00
N GLY A 216 6.68 8.25 15.10
CA GLY A 216 5.36 8.10 15.72
C GLY A 216 4.21 8.67 14.89
N LYS A 217 4.39 8.79 13.57
CA LYS A 217 3.36 9.19 12.61
C LYS A 217 3.29 8.19 11.46
N ALA A 218 2.08 7.81 11.06
CA ALA A 218 1.80 7.00 9.88
C ALA A 218 1.57 7.91 8.67
N ASP A 219 2.38 7.73 7.63
CA ASP A 219 2.13 8.25 6.28
C ASP A 219 1.22 7.27 5.56
N MET A 220 0.06 7.73 5.11
CA MET A 220 -0.95 6.87 4.46
C MET A 220 -1.49 7.52 3.19
N THR A 221 -1.95 6.68 2.27
CA THR A 221 -2.67 7.10 1.06
C THR A 221 -4.07 6.51 1.06
N LEU A 222 -5.07 7.35 0.82
CA LEU A 222 -6.47 6.95 0.67
C LEU A 222 -6.91 7.12 -0.79
N ARG A 223 -7.63 6.16 -1.36
CA ARG A 223 -8.15 6.24 -2.72
C ARG A 223 -9.50 5.53 -2.85
N VAL A 224 -10.48 6.13 -3.53
CA VAL A 224 -11.75 5.46 -3.84
C VAL A 224 -11.61 4.69 -5.16
N LEU A 225 -11.90 3.39 -5.12
CA LEU A 225 -11.93 2.52 -6.30
C LEU A 225 -13.36 2.46 -6.83
N GLN A 226 -13.62 3.14 -7.94
CA GLN A 226 -14.92 3.06 -8.61
C GLN A 226 -15.09 1.66 -9.21
N THR A 227 -16.13 0.95 -8.77
CA THR A 227 -16.52 -0.29 -9.43
C THR A 227 -17.12 0.09 -10.77
N GLU A 228 -16.43 -0.23 -11.88
CA GLU A 228 -16.98 -0.02 -13.20
C GLU A 228 -18.34 -0.71 -13.27
N LYS A 229 -19.39 0.10 -13.45
CA LYS A 229 -20.75 -0.37 -13.53
C LYS A 229 -20.82 -1.10 -14.86
N GLY A 230 -20.67 -2.42 -14.83
CA GLY A 230 -20.64 -3.26 -16.02
C GLY A 230 -21.69 -2.80 -17.00
N THR A 231 -21.24 -2.32 -18.16
CA THR A 231 -22.10 -1.99 -19.28
C THR A 231 -22.83 -3.27 -19.60
N SER A 232 -24.10 -3.35 -19.19
CA SER A 232 -24.96 -4.47 -19.55
C SER A 232 -25.06 -4.47 -21.07
N GLU A 233 -24.24 -5.27 -21.75
CA GLU A 233 -24.37 -5.52 -23.16
C GLU A 233 -25.78 -6.06 -23.41
N THR A 234 -26.61 -5.21 -24.00
CA THR A 234 -27.89 -5.64 -24.56
C THR A 234 -27.58 -6.60 -25.70
N SER A 235 -27.60 -7.90 -25.38
CA SER A 235 -27.50 -8.97 -26.37
C SER A 235 -28.56 -8.74 -27.46
N PRO A 236 -28.18 -8.66 -28.75
CA PRO A 236 -29.16 -8.53 -29.82
C PRO A 236 -29.99 -9.82 -29.87
N THR A 237 -31.30 -9.66 -29.76
CA THR A 237 -32.28 -10.73 -29.89
C THR A 237 -32.34 -11.18 -31.35
N THR A 238 -31.61 -12.24 -31.70
CA THR A 238 -31.76 -12.90 -33.01
C THR A 238 -32.93 -13.86 -32.93
N GLY A 239 -34.11 -13.43 -33.40
CA GLY A 239 -35.20 -14.32 -33.73
C GLY A 239 -35.07 -14.83 -35.17
N LYS A 240 -35.02 -16.15 -35.36
CA LYS A 240 -35.98 -16.91 -36.20
C LYS A 240 -35.67 -18.40 -36.21
N VAL A 241 -36.70 -19.15 -35.86
CA VAL A 241 -36.92 -20.59 -36.07
C VAL A 241 -37.24 -20.84 -37.55
N VAL A 242 -36.60 -21.84 -38.18
CA VAL A 242 -37.21 -22.73 -39.20
C VAL A 242 -36.60 -24.13 -39.06
N GLU A 243 -37.49 -25.11 -38.94
CA GLU A 243 -37.27 -26.56 -38.91
C GLU A 243 -36.90 -27.16 -40.28
N GLU A 244 -36.02 -28.17 -40.22
CA GLU A 244 -36.15 -29.54 -40.75
C GLU A 244 -36.40 -29.87 -42.25
N VAL A 245 -35.65 -30.90 -42.71
CA VAL A 245 -36.01 -32.01 -43.63
C VAL A 245 -35.10 -32.21 -44.87
N ASN A 246 -34.26 -33.24 -44.75
CA ASN A 246 -33.91 -34.36 -45.66
C ASN A 246 -33.34 -34.20 -47.09
N GLN A 247 -32.25 -34.97 -47.23
CA GLN A 247 -31.96 -36.01 -48.24
C GLN A 247 -31.07 -35.70 -49.46
N ALA A 248 -30.18 -36.67 -49.64
CA ALA A 248 -29.20 -36.91 -50.67
C ALA A 248 -29.72 -36.80 -52.11
N ASN A 249 -28.85 -36.38 -53.03
CA ASN A 249 -28.57 -37.19 -54.21
C ASN A 249 -27.24 -36.84 -54.88
N GLU A 250 -26.64 -37.88 -55.45
CA GLU A 250 -25.46 -37.92 -56.30
C GLU A 250 -25.68 -37.14 -57.62
N GLY A 251 -24.60 -36.66 -58.24
CA GLY A 251 -24.67 -36.18 -59.62
C GLY A 251 -23.51 -35.29 -60.06
N GLN A 252 -22.43 -35.94 -60.51
CA GLN A 252 -21.57 -35.59 -61.65
C GLN A 252 -21.41 -34.13 -62.12
N ASN A 253 -20.13 -33.75 -62.18
CA ASN A 253 -19.43 -33.24 -63.37
C ASN A 253 -19.79 -31.83 -63.87
N GLY A 254 -18.80 -30.92 -63.84
CA GLY A 254 -18.85 -29.71 -64.66
C GLY A 254 -18.00 -28.54 -64.17
N GLN A 255 -17.00 -28.22 -64.98
CA GLN A 255 -16.44 -26.88 -65.20
C GLN A 255 -15.56 -26.25 -64.12
N GLU A 256 -14.26 -26.39 -64.37
CA GLU A 256 -13.22 -25.40 -64.12
C GLU A 256 -13.64 -24.04 -64.71
N VAL A 257 -13.89 -23.07 -63.85
CA VAL A 257 -14.04 -21.65 -64.22
C VAL A 257 -12.98 -20.87 -63.46
N ASN A 258 -12.09 -20.25 -64.25
CA ASN A 258 -11.15 -19.23 -63.81
C ASN A 258 -11.89 -18.11 -63.04
N SER A 259 -11.38 -17.76 -61.86
CA SER A 259 -11.64 -16.46 -61.25
C SER A 259 -10.33 -15.85 -60.76
N GLU A 260 -9.93 -14.76 -61.39
CA GLU A 260 -8.86 -13.87 -60.96
C GLU A 260 -9.16 -13.34 -59.54
N GLY A 261 -8.30 -13.68 -58.59
CA GLY A 261 -8.28 -13.13 -57.24
C GLY A 261 -7.22 -12.04 -57.12
N GLN A 262 -7.67 -10.81 -56.89
CA GLN A 262 -6.88 -9.60 -56.75
C GLN A 262 -5.83 -9.69 -55.62
N ASN A 263 -4.59 -9.33 -55.94
CA ASN A 263 -3.54 -9.02 -54.98
C ASN A 263 -3.90 -7.74 -54.22
N ILE A 264 -4.13 -7.86 -52.91
CA ILE A 264 -4.16 -6.72 -51.98
C ILE A 264 -2.76 -6.61 -51.38
N SER A 265 -2.00 -5.63 -51.86
CA SER A 265 -0.70 -5.27 -51.31
C SER A 265 -0.90 -4.57 -49.96
N GLY A 266 -0.62 -5.28 -48.88
CA GLY A 266 -0.44 -4.70 -47.55
C GLY A 266 0.85 -3.89 -47.51
N ALA A 267 0.73 -2.58 -47.33
CA ALA A 267 1.86 -1.68 -47.11
C ALA A 267 2.55 -2.03 -45.78
N ALA A 268 3.73 -2.64 -45.86
CA ALA A 268 4.62 -2.79 -44.73
C ALA A 268 5.17 -1.41 -44.32
N VAL A 269 4.71 -0.88 -43.19
CA VAL A 269 5.31 0.28 -42.54
C VAL A 269 6.61 -0.19 -41.87
N GLY A 270 7.70 -0.14 -42.63
CA GLY A 270 9.06 -0.33 -42.13
C GLY A 270 9.49 0.85 -41.27
N GLY A 271 9.10 0.83 -40.00
CA GLY A 271 9.65 1.73 -38.98
C GLY A 271 11.12 1.38 -38.73
N SER A 272 12.03 2.21 -39.24
CA SER A 272 13.45 2.12 -38.96
C SER A 272 13.69 2.07 -37.44
N SER A 273 14.27 0.96 -36.98
CA SER A 273 14.64 0.68 -35.58
C SER A 273 15.64 1.68 -35.00
N THR A 274 16.18 2.60 -35.81
CA THR A 274 17.11 3.64 -35.38
C THR A 274 16.42 4.73 -34.55
N GLY A 275 15.14 5.04 -34.83
CA GLY A 275 14.39 6.06 -34.08
C GLY A 275 14.09 5.65 -32.64
N TYR A 276 13.83 4.35 -32.41
CA TYR A 276 13.51 3.82 -31.10
C TYR A 276 14.73 3.80 -30.15
N ILE A 277 15.93 3.54 -30.70
CA ILE A 277 17.17 3.55 -29.91
C ILE A 277 17.48 4.97 -29.41
N ILE A 278 17.26 6.00 -30.22
CA ILE A 278 17.47 7.40 -29.82
C ILE A 278 16.50 7.80 -28.71
N ALA A 279 15.23 7.40 -28.81
CA ALA A 279 14.23 7.66 -27.77
C ALA A 279 14.61 7.01 -26.42
N ILE A 280 15.10 5.77 -26.44
CA ILE A 280 15.57 5.07 -25.23
C ILE A 280 16.75 5.80 -24.57
N ILE A 281 17.73 6.25 -25.37
CA ILE A 281 18.91 6.96 -24.84
C ILE A 281 18.50 8.27 -24.16
N ILE A 282 17.53 9.00 -24.73
CA ILE A 282 17.01 10.24 -24.14
C ILE A 282 16.32 9.96 -22.80
N VAL A 283 15.46 8.94 -22.74
CA VAL A 283 14.75 8.55 -21.49
C VAL A 283 15.74 8.13 -20.41
N LEU A 284 16.75 7.31 -20.75
CA LEU A 284 17.79 6.89 -19.81
C LEU A 284 18.61 8.09 -19.29
N GLY A 285 18.92 9.07 -20.16
CA GLY A 285 19.62 10.30 -19.76
C GLY A 285 18.82 11.15 -18.76
N VAL A 286 17.51 11.28 -18.97
CA VAL A 286 16.62 12.02 -18.05
C VAL A 286 16.52 11.31 -16.69
N VAL A 287 16.40 9.97 -16.69
CA VAL A 287 16.34 9.18 -15.46
C VAL A 287 17.65 9.27 -14.67
N LEU A 288 18.80 9.13 -15.33
CA LEU A 288 20.12 9.30 -14.71
C LEU A 288 20.30 10.72 -14.15
N GLY A 289 19.91 11.75 -14.89
CA GLY A 289 19.95 13.14 -14.43
C GLY A 289 19.09 13.36 -13.18
N TYR A 290 17.88 12.79 -13.15
CA TYR A 290 17.00 12.84 -11.99
C TYR A 290 17.62 12.18 -10.75
N PHE A 291 18.25 11.01 -10.90
CA PHE A 291 18.93 10.32 -9.79
C PHE A 291 20.13 11.11 -9.24
N ILE A 292 20.93 11.73 -10.11
CA ILE A 292 22.06 12.58 -9.70
C ILE A 292 21.55 13.79 -8.90
N ILE A 293 20.52 14.48 -9.36
CA ILE A 293 19.92 15.63 -8.65
C ILE A 293 19.32 15.20 -7.31
N ARG A 294 18.64 14.05 -7.26
CA ARG A 294 18.05 13.50 -6.03
C ARG A 294 19.13 13.16 -5.00
N ARG A 295 20.28 12.62 -5.44
CA ARG A 295 21.42 12.32 -4.56
C ARG A 295 22.03 13.60 -3.98
N MET A 296 22.28 14.62 -4.80
CA MET A 296 22.79 15.92 -4.32
C MET A 296 21.86 16.58 -3.29
N ARG A 297 20.54 16.46 -3.44
CA ARG A 297 19.58 16.98 -2.44
C ARG A 297 19.66 16.29 -1.08
N LYS A 298 20.02 15.00 -1.03
CA LYS A 298 20.18 14.27 0.25
C LYS A 298 21.43 14.73 1.00
N ASP A 299 22.53 14.98 0.29
CA ASP A 299 23.78 15.41 0.90
C ASP A 299 23.68 16.84 1.48
N VAL A 300 22.87 17.72 0.88
CA VAL A 300 22.60 19.07 1.41
C VAL A 300 21.79 19.05 2.70
N LYS A 301 20.95 18.03 2.92
CA LYS A 301 20.15 17.89 4.16
C LYS A 301 20.94 17.23 5.31
N GLY A 302 22.09 16.61 5.02
CA GLY A 302 22.99 16.03 6.03
C GLY A 302 23.92 17.03 6.72
N LEU A 303 24.07 18.25 6.18
CA LEU A 303 24.87 19.32 6.78
C LEU A 303 24.01 20.18 7.73
N GLY A 304 23.51 19.51 8.78
CA GLY A 304 22.93 20.13 9.96
C GLY A 304 24.00 20.85 10.78
N ILE A 305 24.18 22.11 10.44
CA ILE A 305 24.61 23.26 11.26
C ILE A 305 24.78 22.94 12.76
N ILE A 306 26.03 22.75 13.20
CA ILE A 306 26.46 23.10 14.56
C ILE A 306 26.71 24.61 14.56
N GLY A 307 25.87 25.35 15.29
CA GLY A 307 25.98 26.79 15.42
C GLY A 307 27.21 27.19 16.21
N THR A 308 28.04 28.05 15.63
CA THR A 308 28.63 29.20 16.32
C THR A 308 28.72 30.36 15.32
N GLY A 309 28.42 31.57 15.82
CA GLY A 309 28.02 32.72 15.03
C GLY A 309 29.10 33.38 14.16
N LYS A 310 28.60 34.29 13.33
CA LYS A 310 29.31 35.29 12.49
C LYS A 310 30.10 34.73 11.29
N LYS A 311 29.38 34.53 10.17
CA LYS A 311 29.73 34.92 8.79
C LYS A 311 28.83 34.15 7.80
N LYS A 312 27.64 34.67 7.52
CA LYS A 312 26.80 34.21 6.40
C LYS A 312 26.43 35.40 5.54
N GLU A 313 27.41 35.94 4.80
CA GLU A 313 27.10 36.94 3.77
C GLU A 313 28.01 36.90 2.53
N VAL A 314 28.95 35.94 2.42
CA VAL A 314 29.93 35.93 1.30
C VAL A 314 29.82 34.70 0.40
N VAL A 315 29.16 33.61 0.83
CA VAL A 315 29.20 32.33 0.07
C VAL A 315 28.12 32.26 -1.02
N ASN A 316 27.00 32.99 -0.89
CA ASN A 316 25.89 32.89 -1.83
C ASN A 316 26.11 33.64 -3.17
N GLY A 317 27.06 34.58 -3.22
CA GLY A 317 27.35 35.34 -4.44
C GLY A 317 28.07 34.54 -5.52
N LYS A 318 29.05 33.70 -5.15
CA LYS A 318 29.85 32.95 -6.13
C LYS A 318 29.09 31.82 -6.83
N ALA A 319 28.14 31.19 -6.13
CA ALA A 319 27.31 30.13 -6.71
C ALA A 319 26.28 30.68 -7.70
N LYS A 320 25.69 31.84 -7.38
CA LYS A 320 24.75 32.53 -8.27
C LYS A 320 25.45 33.02 -9.55
N ASP A 321 26.64 33.59 -9.41
CA ASP A 321 27.44 34.10 -10.54
C ASP A 321 27.93 32.99 -11.50
N GLN A 322 28.11 31.76 -10.99
CA GLN A 322 28.40 30.58 -11.81
C GLN A 322 27.15 30.07 -12.54
N LEU A 323 25.98 30.11 -11.88
CA LEU A 323 24.71 29.69 -12.48
C LEU A 323 24.28 30.62 -13.62
N ASP A 324 24.41 31.93 -13.42
CA ASP A 324 24.05 32.93 -14.44
C ASP A 324 24.94 32.81 -15.69
N LYS A 325 26.24 32.47 -15.52
CA LYS A 325 27.17 32.19 -16.64
C LYS A 325 26.84 30.92 -17.42
N ILE A 326 26.22 29.93 -16.77
CA ILE A 326 25.79 28.69 -17.44
C ILE A 326 24.51 28.97 -18.24
N LEU A 327 23.57 29.73 -17.67
CA LEU A 327 22.32 30.09 -18.34
C LEU A 327 22.56 30.96 -19.58
N ASP A 328 23.46 31.95 -19.51
CA ASP A 328 23.83 32.79 -20.69
C ASP A 328 24.48 31.98 -21.83
N LYS A 329 25.12 30.84 -21.52
CA LYS A 329 25.68 29.94 -22.54
C LYS A 329 24.64 29.01 -23.18
N ILE A 330 23.53 28.76 -22.49
CA ILE A 330 22.43 27.93 -23.01
C ILE A 330 21.58 28.76 -23.97
N ASP A 331 21.29 30.02 -23.64
CA ASP A 331 20.49 30.91 -24.52
C ASP A 331 21.21 31.32 -25.82
N LYS A 332 22.53 31.15 -25.89
CA LYS A 332 23.35 31.48 -27.08
C LYS A 332 23.59 30.29 -28.03
N LYS A 333 23.01 29.13 -27.76
CA LYS A 333 23.09 27.93 -28.61
C LYS A 333 21.72 27.57 -29.17
#